data_AF-A0A6J3FRE7-F1
#
_entry.id   AF-A0A6J3FRE7-F1
#
_cell.length_a   1.000
_cell.length_b   1.000
_cell.length_c   1.000
_cell.angle_alpha   90.00
_cell.angle_beta   90.00
_cell.angle_gamma   90.00
#
_symmetry.space_group_name_H-M   'P 1'
#
loop_
_entity.id
_entity.type
_entity.pdbx_description
1 polymer ?
#
loop_
_entity_poly.entity_id
_entity_poly.type
_entity_poly.pdbx_seq_one_letter_code
_entity_poly.pdbx_strand_id
1 'polypeptide(L)'
;MDTTRYSKWGGSSEEVPGGHWRRWSRRPLFLALAVLVAIVLWAVILSILLSKASTERAALLGGQGLLRTNASKQTTMLSALKEEIGACHSCCSGTQAKLQTTRAELGEAQAKLMEQESALRELRERVTQGLAEAGRDREKVRTELFRALEAVRFQNSSCEPCPQSWLPFEGSCYFFSVPKTTWAAAQSHCADASAHLVTVGDLDEQGFLTRNTRGRGYWLGLRAVRQLGKVQGYQWVDGVSLTFSNWNRGEPNDSRGREDCVMMLRTGLWNDAPCDSEKDGWICEKRRSC
;
A
#
# COMPACT_ATOMS: atom_id res chain seq x y z
N MET A 1 -61.95 14.29 63.37
CA MET A 1 -62.19 15.41 62.43
C MET A 1 -62.91 14.80 61.25
N ASP A 2 -64.17 15.07 60.94
CA ASP A 2 -65.10 16.09 61.39
C ASP A 2 -66.54 15.53 61.26
N THR A 3 -67.43 16.06 62.06
CA THR A 3 -68.82 15.63 62.28
C THR A 3 -69.80 16.67 61.74
N THR A 4 -71.08 16.29 61.63
CA THR A 4 -72.29 17.14 61.48
C THR A 4 -72.65 17.52 60.03
N ARG A 5 -73.92 17.72 59.61
CA ARG A 5 -75.23 17.95 60.25
C ARG A 5 -76.31 17.81 59.15
N TYR A 6 -77.49 17.20 59.32
CA TYR A 6 -78.82 17.79 59.61
C TYR A 6 -79.83 16.61 59.39
N SER A 7 -80.71 16.11 60.28
CA SER A 7 -81.79 16.68 61.13
C SER A 7 -82.90 17.33 60.26
N LYS A 8 -84.23 17.10 60.38
CA LYS A 8 -85.10 16.69 61.51
C LYS A 8 -86.58 16.71 61.04
N TRP A 9 -87.48 16.15 61.87
CA TRP A 9 -88.97 16.29 61.93
C TRP A 9 -89.81 15.45 60.95
N GLY A 10 -90.94 14.86 61.34
CA GLY A 10 -91.69 14.89 62.59
C GLY A 10 -93.11 14.36 62.30
N GLY A 11 -93.62 13.49 63.17
CA GLY A 11 -94.94 12.86 63.01
C GLY A 11 -96.10 13.76 63.41
N SER A 12 -97.30 13.39 62.94
CA SER A 12 -98.59 13.83 63.46
C SER A 12 -99.56 12.65 63.35
N SER A 13 -100.07 12.19 64.49
CA SER A 13 -101.23 11.30 64.61
C SER A 13 -102.47 12.15 64.76
N GLU A 14 -103.57 11.80 64.10
CA GLU A 14 -104.92 12.06 64.61
C GLU A 14 -105.95 11.13 63.95
N GLU A 15 -107.05 10.93 64.66
CA GLU A 15 -107.80 9.69 64.79
C GLU A 15 -108.96 9.51 63.78
N VAL A 16 -109.42 8.25 63.74
CA VAL A 16 -110.59 7.72 63.03
C VAL A 16 -111.88 7.95 63.83
N PRO A 17 -113.04 8.09 63.16
CA PRO A 17 -114.29 7.46 63.59
C PRO A 17 -114.74 6.45 62.51
N GLY A 18 -115.22 5.24 62.76
CA GLY A 18 -115.99 4.71 63.86
C GLY A 18 -117.25 4.06 63.28
N GLY A 19 -117.27 2.72 63.15
CA GLY A 19 -118.44 1.90 62.82
C GLY A 19 -118.38 1.17 61.46
N HIS A 20 -118.99 0.01 61.24
CA HIS A 20 -119.70 -0.92 62.12
C HIS A 20 -120.09 -2.18 61.27
N TRP A 21 -120.10 -3.36 61.90
CA TRP A 21 -120.85 -4.60 61.58
C TRP A 21 -120.41 -5.62 60.48
N ARG A 22 -120.26 -6.87 60.99
CA ARG A 22 -120.55 -8.23 60.44
C ARG A 22 -119.68 -8.77 59.29
N ARG A 23 -118.73 -9.67 59.62
CA ARG A 23 -118.82 -11.16 59.68
C ARG A 23 -118.94 -11.78 58.28
N TRP A 24 -118.01 -12.66 57.90
CA TRP A 24 -118.23 -13.99 57.31
C TRP A 24 -116.88 -14.72 57.12
N SER A 25 -116.87 -15.98 57.55
CA SER A 25 -115.74 -16.90 57.65
C SER A 25 -115.46 -17.66 56.35
N ARG A 26 -114.19 -17.73 55.90
CA ARG A 26 -113.53 -18.79 55.10
C ARG A 26 -112.18 -18.27 54.54
N ARG A 27 -111.06 -18.34 55.27
CA ARG A 27 -109.73 -17.89 54.75
C ARG A 27 -108.44 -18.66 55.15
N PRO A 28 -108.41 -19.90 55.70
CA PRO A 28 -107.12 -20.55 55.97
C PRO A 28 -106.39 -21.01 54.69
N LEU A 29 -107.12 -21.42 53.64
CA LEU A 29 -106.52 -21.93 52.39
C LEU A 29 -105.92 -20.81 51.50
N PHE A 30 -106.58 -19.65 51.42
CA PHE A 30 -106.13 -18.51 50.61
C PHE A 30 -104.89 -17.82 51.21
N LEU A 31 -104.77 -17.79 52.54
CA LEU A 31 -103.58 -17.29 53.23
C LEU A 31 -102.38 -18.22 53.02
N ALA A 32 -102.58 -19.55 53.11
CA ALA A 32 -101.53 -20.53 52.83
C ALA A 32 -101.06 -20.47 51.36
N LEU A 33 -101.99 -20.32 50.41
CA LEU A 33 -101.67 -20.18 48.98
C LEU A 33 -100.94 -18.86 48.69
N ALA A 34 -101.35 -17.74 49.30
CA ALA A 34 -100.69 -16.45 49.15
C ALA A 34 -99.26 -16.44 49.73
N VAL A 35 -99.06 -17.11 50.87
CA VAL A 35 -97.72 -17.29 51.46
C VAL A 35 -96.84 -18.18 50.59
N LEU A 36 -97.38 -19.27 50.03
CA LEU A 36 -96.67 -20.12 49.07
C LEU A 36 -96.27 -19.34 47.80
N VAL A 37 -97.19 -18.57 47.21
CA VAL A 37 -96.90 -17.72 46.04
C VAL A 37 -95.86 -16.66 46.36
N ALA A 38 -95.92 -16.04 47.54
CA ALA A 38 -94.90 -15.07 47.99
C ALA A 38 -93.53 -15.73 48.18
N ILE A 39 -93.47 -16.92 48.77
CA ILE A 39 -92.22 -17.69 48.94
C ILE A 39 -91.64 -18.06 47.57
N VAL A 40 -92.48 -18.54 46.63
CA VAL A 40 -92.04 -18.88 45.27
C VAL A 40 -91.56 -17.63 44.53
N LEU A 41 -92.28 -16.51 44.61
CA LEU A 41 -91.85 -15.23 44.02
C LEU A 41 -90.52 -14.75 44.63
N TRP A 42 -90.37 -14.80 45.95
CA TRP A 42 -89.12 -14.46 46.63
C TRP A 42 -87.97 -15.40 46.24
N ALA A 43 -88.23 -16.70 46.08
CA ALA A 43 -87.24 -17.66 45.61
C ALA A 43 -86.81 -17.38 44.15
N VAL A 44 -87.75 -17.02 43.28
CA VAL A 44 -87.46 -16.62 41.88
C VAL A 44 -86.64 -15.33 41.84
N ILE A 45 -87.04 -14.31 42.60
CA ILE A 45 -86.29 -13.04 42.70
C ILE A 45 -84.87 -13.29 43.22
N LEU A 46 -84.73 -14.07 44.30
CA LEU A 46 -83.44 -14.41 44.87
C LEU A 46 -82.57 -15.19 43.89
N SER A 47 -83.15 -16.14 43.14
CA SER A 47 -82.44 -16.89 42.09
C SER A 47 -81.94 -15.99 40.96
N ILE A 48 -82.74 -15.03 40.50
CA ILE A 48 -82.34 -14.05 39.48
C ILE A 48 -81.21 -13.16 40.00
N LEU A 49 -81.31 -12.66 41.24
CA LEU A 49 -80.28 -11.84 41.87
C LEU A 49 -78.98 -12.61 42.08
N LEU A 50 -79.05 -13.86 42.54
CA LEU A 50 -77.89 -14.74 42.70
C LEU A 50 -77.25 -15.08 41.34
N SER A 51 -78.06 -15.31 40.30
CA SER A 51 -77.58 -15.53 38.94
C SER A 51 -76.82 -14.30 38.42
N LYS A 52 -77.41 -13.11 38.53
CA LYS A 52 -76.78 -11.84 38.13
C LYS A 52 -75.51 -11.54 38.93
N ALA A 53 -75.53 -11.77 40.24
CA ALA A 53 -74.34 -11.64 41.08
C ALA A 53 -73.24 -12.65 40.69
N SER A 54 -73.61 -13.87 40.29
CA SER A 54 -72.66 -14.87 39.81
C SER A 54 -72.03 -14.49 38.47
N THR A 55 -72.81 -13.92 37.54
CA THR A 55 -72.31 -13.50 36.23
C THR A 55 -71.43 -12.26 36.34
N GLU A 56 -71.79 -11.27 37.15
CA GLU A 56 -70.94 -10.10 37.44
C GLU A 56 -69.65 -10.51 38.15
N ARG A 57 -69.72 -11.46 39.10
CA ARG A 57 -68.53 -12.01 39.76
C ARG A 57 -67.64 -12.77 38.78
N ALA A 58 -68.21 -13.56 37.87
CA ALA A 58 -67.46 -14.26 36.82
C ALA A 58 -66.77 -13.27 35.86
N ALA A 59 -67.45 -12.18 35.48
CA ALA A 59 -66.88 -11.11 34.66
C ALA A 59 -65.73 -10.37 35.36
N LEU A 60 -65.89 -10.05 36.65
CA LEU A 60 -64.85 -9.42 37.47
C LEU A 60 -63.62 -10.33 37.65
N LEU A 61 -63.83 -11.62 37.92
CA LEU A 61 -62.76 -12.61 38.00
C LEU A 61 -62.04 -12.78 36.64
N GLY A 62 -62.78 -12.75 35.54
CA GLY A 62 -62.22 -12.75 34.18
C GLY A 62 -61.36 -11.51 33.90
N GLY A 63 -61.85 -10.32 34.24
CA GLY A 63 -61.10 -9.07 34.13
C GLY A 63 -59.83 -9.06 35.00
N GLN A 64 -59.91 -9.56 36.24
CA GLN A 64 -58.74 -9.69 37.12
C GLN A 64 -57.71 -10.69 36.57
N GLY A 65 -58.15 -11.78 35.94
CA GLY A 65 -57.29 -12.72 35.23
C GLY A 65 -56.58 -12.07 34.04
N LEU A 66 -57.30 -11.27 33.24
CA LEU A 66 -56.74 -10.56 32.10
C LEU A 66 -55.73 -9.49 32.52
N LEU A 67 -56.00 -8.76 33.61
CA LEU A 67 -55.05 -7.82 34.20
C LEU A 67 -53.79 -8.53 34.74
N ARG A 68 -53.93 -9.66 35.44
CA ARG A 68 -52.78 -10.46 35.91
C ARG A 68 -51.92 -10.98 34.76
N THR A 69 -52.55 -11.50 33.70
CA THR A 69 -51.82 -12.00 32.53
C THR A 69 -51.11 -10.87 31.78
N ASN A 70 -51.74 -9.70 31.65
CA ASN A 70 -51.13 -8.54 31.02
C ASN A 70 -49.95 -7.99 31.86
N ALA A 71 -50.13 -7.88 33.18
CA ALA A 71 -49.05 -7.48 34.09
C ALA A 71 -47.88 -8.46 34.03
N SER A 72 -48.14 -9.77 34.02
CA SER A 72 -47.11 -10.80 33.85
C SER A 72 -46.35 -10.64 32.52
N LYS A 73 -47.06 -10.48 31.40
CA LYS A 73 -46.45 -10.21 30.08
C LYS A 73 -45.57 -8.96 30.09
N GLN A 74 -46.04 -7.87 30.71
CA GLN A 74 -45.24 -6.65 30.84
C GLN A 74 -44.00 -6.85 31.70
N THR A 75 -44.08 -7.60 32.81
CA THR A 75 -42.91 -7.89 33.63
C THR A 75 -41.87 -8.72 32.88
N THR A 76 -42.30 -9.71 32.08
CA THR A 76 -41.38 -10.51 31.25
C THR A 76 -40.75 -9.70 30.12
N MET A 77 -41.52 -8.79 29.49
CA MET A 77 -40.97 -7.89 28.47
C MET A 77 -39.97 -6.90 29.07
N LEU A 78 -40.26 -6.37 30.26
CA LEU A 78 -39.38 -5.44 30.95
C LEU A 78 -38.08 -6.12 31.40
N SER A 79 -38.14 -7.37 31.87
CA SER A 79 -36.93 -8.12 32.25
C SER A 79 -36.06 -8.42 31.02
N ALA A 80 -36.66 -8.84 29.91
CA ALA A 80 -35.93 -9.07 28.65
C ALA A 80 -35.27 -7.78 28.14
N LEU A 81 -36.00 -6.66 28.14
CA LEU A 81 -35.44 -5.36 27.76
C LEU A 81 -34.28 -4.94 28.66
N LYS A 82 -34.36 -5.20 29.97
CA LYS A 82 -33.28 -4.89 30.92
C LYS A 82 -32.02 -5.71 30.63
N GLU A 83 -32.17 -6.99 30.27
CA GLU A 83 -31.05 -7.83 29.86
C GLU A 83 -30.42 -7.32 28.56
N GLU A 84 -31.22 -6.96 27.56
CA GLU A 84 -30.72 -6.40 26.29
C GLU A 84 -29.96 -5.09 26.51
N ILE A 85 -30.49 -4.18 27.35
CA ILE A 85 -29.81 -2.93 27.68
C ILE A 85 -28.48 -3.20 28.42
N GLY A 86 -28.46 -4.17 29.33
CA GLY A 86 -27.24 -4.58 30.03
C GLY A 86 -26.18 -5.13 29.07
N ALA A 87 -26.58 -5.99 28.14
CA ALA A 87 -25.71 -6.53 27.10
C ALA A 87 -25.17 -5.42 26.18
N CYS A 88 -26.04 -4.48 25.77
CA CYS A 88 -25.67 -3.33 24.95
C CYS A 88 -24.67 -2.41 25.67
N HIS A 89 -24.90 -2.12 26.96
CA HIS A 89 -23.97 -1.32 27.76
C HIS A 89 -22.61 -2.01 27.88
N SER A 90 -22.58 -3.31 28.19
CA SER A 90 -21.33 -4.08 28.27
C SER A 90 -20.56 -4.04 26.95
N CYS A 91 -21.25 -4.28 25.83
CA CYS A 91 -20.68 -4.18 24.48
C CYS A 91 -20.10 -2.78 24.21
N CYS A 92 -20.85 -1.72 24.52
CA CYS A 92 -20.42 -0.33 24.32
C CYS A 92 -19.20 0.02 25.19
N SER A 93 -19.15 -0.44 26.43
CA SER A 93 -17.99 -0.24 27.30
C SER A 93 -16.75 -0.97 26.77
N GLY A 94 -16.92 -2.18 26.23
CA GLY A 94 -15.84 -2.96 25.62
C GLY A 94 -15.31 -2.30 24.33
N THR A 95 -16.20 -1.77 23.49
CA THR A 95 -15.78 -1.04 22.28
C THR A 95 -15.09 0.27 22.63
N GLN A 96 -15.55 0.99 23.66
CA GLN A 96 -14.90 2.20 24.14
C GLN A 96 -13.48 1.92 24.67
N ALA A 97 -13.29 0.88 25.48
CA ALA A 97 -11.97 0.48 25.96
C ALA A 97 -11.05 0.13 24.78
N LYS A 98 -11.54 -0.64 23.81
CA LYS A 98 -10.78 -1.00 22.61
C LYS A 98 -10.39 0.22 21.79
N LEU A 99 -11.28 1.19 21.64
CA LEU A 99 -11.02 2.45 20.93
C LEU A 99 -9.96 3.31 21.64
N GLN A 100 -9.94 3.30 22.97
CA GLN A 100 -8.90 4.01 23.73
C GLN A 100 -7.53 3.36 23.54
N THR A 101 -7.46 2.03 23.56
CA THR A 101 -6.21 1.30 23.29
C THR A 101 -5.70 1.59 21.87
N THR A 102 -6.56 1.48 20.86
CA THR A 102 -6.13 1.76 19.47
C THR A 102 -5.72 3.21 19.27
N ARG A 103 -6.35 4.16 19.97
CA ARG A 103 -5.92 5.57 19.97
C ARG A 103 -4.52 5.76 20.56
N ALA A 104 -4.21 5.05 21.64
CA ALA A 104 -2.88 5.10 22.24
C ALA A 104 -1.81 4.50 21.32
N GLU A 105 -2.09 3.32 20.76
CA GLU A 105 -1.21 2.66 19.77
C GLU A 105 -0.97 3.53 18.53
N LEU A 106 -2.02 4.20 18.03
CA LEU A 106 -1.90 5.13 16.92
C LEU A 106 -1.02 6.33 17.27
N GLY A 107 -1.14 6.86 18.48
CA GLY A 107 -0.28 7.95 18.97
C GLY A 107 1.19 7.55 19.05
N GLU A 108 1.48 6.34 19.53
CA GLU A 108 2.84 5.80 19.57
C GLU A 108 3.41 5.60 18.16
N ALA A 109 2.60 5.06 17.24
CA ALA A 109 2.99 4.89 15.84
C ALA A 109 3.27 6.24 15.14
N GLN A 110 2.46 7.26 15.42
CA GLN A 110 2.68 8.62 14.92
C GLN A 110 3.98 9.21 15.45
N ALA A 111 4.30 9.04 16.74
CA ALA A 111 5.55 9.53 17.31
C ALA A 111 6.76 8.84 16.66
N LYS A 112 6.72 7.52 16.47
CA LYS A 112 7.76 6.76 15.76
C LYS A 112 7.93 7.22 14.32
N LEU A 113 6.84 7.51 13.61
CA LEU A 113 6.90 8.00 12.23
C LEU A 113 7.57 9.38 12.16
N MET A 114 7.25 10.29 13.09
CA MET A 114 7.88 11.62 13.15
C MET A 114 9.38 11.53 13.46
N GLU A 115 9.80 10.60 14.31
CA GLU A 115 11.21 10.32 14.61
C GLU A 115 11.94 9.75 13.39
N GLN A 116 11.33 8.80 12.67
CA GLN A 116 11.89 8.26 11.44
C GLN A 116 12.02 9.33 10.35
N GLU A 117 11.02 10.21 10.23
CA GLU A 117 11.05 11.30 9.25
C GLU A 117 12.18 12.30 9.56
N SER A 118 12.41 12.64 10.83
CA SER A 118 13.50 13.53 11.22
C SER A 118 14.87 12.90 10.96
N ALA A 119 15.05 11.62 11.31
CA ALA A 119 16.27 10.87 11.03
C ALA A 119 16.56 10.76 9.53
N LEU A 120 15.51 10.55 8.71
CA LEU A 120 15.64 10.48 7.25
C LEU A 120 16.04 11.84 6.65
N ARG A 121 15.47 12.94 7.16
CA ARG A 121 15.86 14.30 6.73
C ARG A 121 17.31 14.59 7.07
N GLU A 122 17.76 14.21 8.26
CA GLU A 122 19.16 14.38 8.68
C GLU A 122 20.12 13.51 7.85
N LEU A 123 19.76 12.26 7.58
CA LEU A 123 20.54 11.38 6.70
C LEU A 123 20.63 11.93 5.28
N ARG A 124 19.52 12.44 4.74
CA ARG A 124 19.49 13.08 3.42
C ARG A 124 20.49 14.24 3.36
N GLU A 125 20.51 15.10 4.38
CA GLU A 125 21.42 16.24 4.43
C GLU A 125 22.90 15.82 4.52
N ARG A 126 23.20 14.79 5.33
CA ARG A 126 24.55 14.21 5.38
C ARG A 126 24.99 13.67 4.03
N VAL A 127 24.11 12.95 3.34
CA VAL A 127 24.41 12.36 2.03
C VAL A 127 24.62 13.46 0.97
N THR A 128 23.77 14.48 0.93
CA THR A 128 23.93 15.60 -0.02
C THR A 128 25.23 16.36 0.22
N GLN A 129 25.57 16.64 1.48
CA GLN A 129 26.83 17.29 1.85
C GLN A 129 28.04 16.44 1.46
N GLY A 130 28.02 15.13 1.78
CA GLY A 130 29.09 14.21 1.42
C GLY A 130 29.29 14.07 -0.09
N LEU A 131 28.19 14.04 -0.86
CA LEU A 131 28.26 14.05 -2.33
C LEU A 131 28.86 15.35 -2.89
N ALA A 132 28.50 16.50 -2.31
CA ALA A 132 29.06 17.80 -2.72
C ALA A 132 30.56 17.93 -2.39
N GLU A 133 31.00 17.37 -1.25
CA GLU A 133 32.41 17.31 -0.87
C GLU A 133 33.20 16.38 -1.78
N ALA A 134 32.72 15.15 -2.00
CA ALA A 134 33.34 14.20 -2.93
C ALA A 134 33.43 14.77 -4.36
N GLY A 135 32.42 15.53 -4.79
CA GLY A 135 32.42 16.25 -6.07
C GLY A 135 33.54 17.28 -6.16
N ARG A 136 33.73 18.09 -5.11
CA ARG A 136 34.82 19.09 -5.03
C ARG A 136 36.20 18.44 -4.98
N ASP A 137 36.35 17.38 -4.20
CA ASP A 137 37.61 16.64 -4.10
C ASP A 137 38.01 16.03 -5.43
N ARG A 138 37.05 15.42 -6.15
CA ARG A 138 37.27 14.89 -7.49
C ARG A 138 37.74 15.98 -8.47
N GLU A 139 37.14 17.16 -8.44
CA GLU A 139 37.52 18.27 -9.31
C GLU A 139 38.91 18.83 -8.96
N LYS A 140 39.23 18.90 -7.67
CA LYS A 140 40.56 19.28 -7.18
C LYS A 140 41.62 18.30 -7.68
N VAL A 141 41.39 16.99 -7.52
CA VAL A 141 42.28 15.94 -8.03
C VAL A 141 42.45 16.04 -9.55
N ARG A 142 41.36 16.24 -10.29
CA ARG A 142 41.40 16.44 -11.76
C ARG A 142 42.27 17.63 -12.13
N THR A 143 42.11 18.75 -11.44
CA THR A 143 42.85 19.99 -11.71
C THR A 143 44.35 19.84 -11.41
N GLU A 144 44.69 19.26 -10.26
CA GLU A 144 46.09 19.01 -9.88
C GLU A 144 46.76 17.99 -10.82
N LEU A 145 46.03 16.94 -11.22
CA LEU A 145 46.50 15.98 -12.20
C LEU A 145 46.78 16.66 -13.55
N PHE A 146 45.85 17.50 -14.03
CA PHE A 146 46.05 18.23 -15.28
C PHE A 146 47.27 19.14 -15.22
N ARG A 147 47.44 19.89 -14.12
CA ARG A 147 48.60 20.76 -13.90
C ARG A 147 49.91 19.97 -13.88
N ALA A 148 49.93 18.80 -13.23
CA ALA A 148 51.10 17.93 -13.20
C ALA A 148 51.41 17.35 -14.60
N LEU A 149 50.38 16.93 -15.35
CA LEU A 149 50.53 16.45 -16.72
C LEU A 149 51.06 17.54 -17.66
N GLU A 150 50.56 18.77 -17.54
CA GLU A 150 51.08 19.91 -18.29
C GLU A 150 52.55 20.18 -17.96
N ALA A 151 52.92 20.17 -16.67
CA ALA A 151 54.31 20.36 -16.26
C ALA A 151 55.26 19.31 -16.88
N VAL A 152 54.83 18.05 -16.93
CA VAL A 152 55.58 16.96 -17.60
C VAL A 152 55.64 17.20 -19.11
N ARG A 153 54.52 17.57 -19.74
CA ARG A 153 54.45 17.86 -21.19
C ARG A 153 55.39 18.99 -21.61
N PHE A 154 55.54 20.04 -20.80
CA PHE A 154 56.41 21.17 -21.11
C PHE A 154 57.89 20.92 -20.85
N GLN A 155 58.24 19.95 -20.00
CA GLN A 155 59.64 19.58 -19.78
C GLN A 155 60.24 18.69 -20.89
N ASN A 156 59.40 18.05 -21.71
CA ASN A 156 59.84 17.07 -22.73
C ASN A 156 59.62 17.53 -24.18
N SER A 157 59.78 18.84 -24.45
CA SER A 157 59.33 19.48 -25.69
C SER A 157 60.25 19.29 -26.91
N SER A 158 60.66 18.06 -27.20
CA SER A 158 61.11 17.70 -28.55
C SER A 158 60.51 16.37 -28.99
N CYS A 159 59.18 16.29 -28.97
CA CYS A 159 58.47 15.15 -29.52
C CYS A 159 58.68 15.07 -31.04
N GLU A 160 59.08 13.93 -31.55
CA GLU A 160 59.16 13.69 -33.00
C GLU A 160 57.76 13.85 -33.65
N PRO A 161 57.68 14.36 -34.89
CA PRO A 161 56.45 14.34 -35.67
C PRO A 161 55.98 12.90 -35.92
N CYS A 162 54.68 12.71 -36.10
CA CYS A 162 54.17 11.40 -36.51
C CYS A 162 54.74 10.98 -37.88
N PRO A 163 54.96 9.68 -38.12
CA PRO A 163 55.44 9.19 -39.41
C PRO A 163 54.50 9.60 -40.56
N GLN A 164 55.02 9.61 -41.79
CA GLN A 164 54.20 9.91 -42.97
C GLN A 164 52.99 8.96 -43.06
N SER A 165 51.81 9.52 -43.34
CA SER A 165 50.50 8.82 -43.37
C SER A 165 49.91 8.43 -42.01
N TRP A 166 50.54 8.85 -40.90
CA TRP A 166 49.96 8.75 -39.56
C TRP A 166 49.38 10.09 -39.13
N LEU A 167 48.24 10.05 -38.46
CA LEU A 167 47.54 11.23 -37.96
C LEU A 167 47.89 11.45 -36.48
N PRO A 168 48.33 12.65 -36.06
CA PRO A 168 48.58 12.95 -34.66
C PRO A 168 47.26 13.24 -33.93
N PHE A 169 47.10 12.67 -32.73
CA PHE A 169 46.04 13.01 -31.80
C PHE A 169 46.52 12.76 -30.36
N GLU A 170 46.36 13.74 -29.47
CA GLU A 170 46.64 13.65 -28.02
C GLU A 170 47.94 12.93 -27.58
N GLY A 171 49.03 13.14 -28.32
CA GLY A 171 50.33 12.56 -27.97
C GLY A 171 50.57 11.15 -28.53
N SER A 172 49.63 10.61 -29.29
CA SER A 172 49.75 9.39 -30.09
C SER A 172 49.70 9.68 -31.60
N CYS A 173 50.12 8.69 -32.37
CA CYS A 173 50.04 8.65 -33.82
C CYS A 173 49.16 7.49 -34.24
N TYR A 174 48.28 7.71 -35.22
CA TYR A 174 47.30 6.73 -35.68
C TYR A 174 47.43 6.45 -37.17
N PHE A 175 47.44 5.19 -37.57
CA PHE A 175 47.43 4.77 -38.97
C PHE A 175 46.14 4.03 -39.29
N PHE A 176 45.46 4.44 -40.37
CA PHE A 176 44.25 3.80 -40.85
C PHE A 176 44.58 3.00 -42.10
N SER A 177 44.43 1.68 -42.03
CA SER A 177 44.69 0.84 -43.20
C SER A 177 43.70 1.11 -44.33
N VAL A 178 44.18 0.90 -45.55
CA VAL A 178 43.35 0.72 -46.74
C VAL A 178 43.05 -0.76 -47.01
N PRO A 179 44.04 -1.68 -46.95
CA PRO A 179 43.75 -3.11 -47.09
C PRO A 179 43.01 -3.66 -45.88
N LYS A 180 42.39 -4.83 -46.07
CA LYS A 180 41.62 -5.56 -45.08
C LYS A 180 42.34 -6.85 -44.74
N THR A 181 42.18 -7.34 -43.53
CA THR A 181 42.88 -8.54 -43.04
C THR A 181 42.19 -9.11 -41.80
N THR A 182 42.66 -10.25 -41.30
CA THR A 182 42.21 -10.83 -40.02
C THR A 182 42.72 -10.02 -38.83
N TRP A 183 42.07 -10.13 -37.67
CA TRP A 183 42.48 -9.40 -36.48
C TRP A 183 43.94 -9.69 -36.07
N ALA A 184 44.35 -10.97 -36.15
CA ALA A 184 45.70 -11.38 -35.79
C ALA A 184 46.76 -10.79 -36.73
N ALA A 185 46.50 -10.82 -38.05
CA ALA A 185 47.41 -10.21 -39.02
C ALA A 185 47.45 -8.68 -38.89
N ALA A 186 46.32 -8.04 -38.57
CA ALA A 186 46.25 -6.61 -38.30
C ALA A 186 47.13 -6.22 -37.11
N GLN A 187 47.09 -6.98 -36.01
CA GLN A 187 47.97 -6.77 -34.86
C GLN A 187 49.44 -6.93 -35.25
N SER A 188 49.80 -7.93 -36.05
CA SER A 188 51.17 -8.08 -36.56
C SER A 188 51.61 -6.89 -37.41
N HIS A 189 50.77 -6.39 -38.30
CA HIS A 189 51.08 -5.19 -39.11
C HIS A 189 51.31 -3.95 -38.26
N CYS A 190 50.58 -3.78 -37.15
CA CYS A 190 50.87 -2.71 -36.21
C CYS A 190 52.19 -2.95 -35.48
N ALA A 191 52.47 -4.17 -35.05
CA ALA A 191 53.73 -4.51 -34.39
C ALA A 191 54.95 -4.23 -35.27
N ASP A 192 54.88 -4.53 -36.58
CA ASP A 192 55.93 -4.22 -37.56
C ASP A 192 56.26 -2.71 -37.62
N ALA A 193 55.29 -1.85 -37.32
CA ALA A 193 55.44 -0.39 -37.26
C ALA A 193 55.79 0.14 -35.85
N SER A 194 56.17 -0.76 -34.93
CA SER A 194 56.36 -0.48 -33.49
C SER A 194 55.12 0.17 -32.87
N ALA A 195 53.96 -0.37 -33.22
CA ALA A 195 52.63 0.07 -32.80
C ALA A 195 51.80 -1.13 -32.33
N HIS A 196 50.60 -0.89 -31.85
CA HIS A 196 49.61 -1.92 -31.58
C HIS A 196 48.29 -1.57 -32.26
N LEU A 197 47.35 -2.51 -32.35
CA LEU A 197 45.98 -2.16 -32.72
C LEU A 197 45.45 -1.11 -31.74
N VAL A 198 44.70 -0.16 -32.26
CA VAL A 198 44.24 1.01 -31.51
C VAL A 198 43.48 0.62 -30.24
N THR A 199 43.82 1.29 -29.15
CA THR A 199 43.03 1.26 -27.91
C THR A 199 42.13 2.50 -27.87
N VAL A 200 41.01 2.44 -27.16
CA VAL A 200 40.10 3.60 -27.06
C VAL A 200 39.84 3.92 -25.60
N GLY A 201 40.43 5.00 -25.11
CA GLY A 201 40.39 5.41 -23.72
C GLY A 201 39.19 6.28 -23.35
N ASP A 202 38.72 7.12 -24.29
CA ASP A 202 37.67 8.09 -24.03
C ASP A 202 36.87 8.51 -25.27
N LEU A 203 35.92 9.43 -25.04
CA LEU A 203 35.01 9.94 -26.05
C LEU A 203 35.70 10.85 -27.08
N ASP A 204 36.76 11.57 -26.70
CA ASP A 204 37.45 12.50 -27.60
C ASP A 204 38.29 11.71 -28.62
N GLU A 205 38.98 10.67 -28.15
CA GLU A 205 39.66 9.69 -29.00
C GLU A 205 38.66 8.97 -29.91
N GLN A 206 37.56 8.46 -29.37
CA GLN A 206 36.50 7.83 -30.17
C GLN A 206 35.98 8.77 -31.27
N GLY A 207 35.79 10.05 -30.95
CA GLY A 207 35.38 11.08 -31.90
C GLY A 207 36.41 11.31 -33.01
N PHE A 208 37.69 11.37 -32.66
CA PHE A 208 38.80 11.45 -33.62
C PHE A 208 38.83 10.24 -34.55
N LEU A 209 38.74 9.02 -34.02
CA LEU A 209 38.75 7.79 -34.82
C LEU A 209 37.57 7.76 -35.80
N THR A 210 36.36 8.03 -35.31
CA THR A 210 35.12 8.02 -36.11
C THR A 210 35.21 8.94 -37.33
N ARG A 211 35.69 10.17 -37.13
CA ARG A 211 35.84 11.18 -38.21
C ARG A 211 36.84 10.76 -39.29
N ASN A 212 37.81 9.91 -38.95
CA ASN A 212 38.89 9.49 -39.84
C ASN A 212 38.66 8.11 -40.49
N THR A 213 37.60 7.39 -40.12
CA THR A 213 37.23 6.10 -40.76
C THR A 213 36.93 6.20 -42.25
N ARG A 214 36.50 7.38 -42.73
CA ARG A 214 36.04 7.59 -44.12
C ARG A 214 34.98 6.56 -44.56
N GLY A 215 34.09 6.18 -43.63
CA GLY A 215 32.98 5.26 -43.89
C GLY A 215 33.39 3.80 -44.12
N ARG A 216 34.53 3.37 -43.57
CA ARG A 216 35.00 1.97 -43.56
C ARG A 216 34.96 1.37 -42.15
N GLY A 217 34.94 0.04 -42.06
CA GLY A 217 35.06 -0.71 -40.81
C GLY A 217 36.52 -1.04 -40.50
N TYR A 218 36.85 -1.07 -39.21
CA TYR A 218 38.23 -1.22 -38.73
C TYR A 218 38.31 -2.11 -37.49
N TRP A 219 39.26 -3.04 -37.46
CA TRP A 219 39.66 -3.74 -36.24
C TRP A 219 40.18 -2.78 -35.18
N LEU A 220 39.77 -3.04 -33.95
CA LEU A 220 40.27 -2.40 -32.74
C LEU A 220 41.15 -3.40 -31.98
N GLY A 221 42.02 -2.89 -31.11
CA GLY A 221 42.87 -3.70 -30.25
C GLY A 221 42.13 -4.32 -29.08
N LEU A 222 40.86 -4.69 -29.23
CA LEU A 222 40.02 -5.22 -28.16
C LEU A 222 39.61 -6.66 -28.46
N ARG A 223 39.76 -7.54 -27.47
CA ARG A 223 39.42 -8.97 -27.58
C ARG A 223 38.64 -9.45 -26.36
N ALA A 224 37.74 -10.40 -26.57
CA ALA A 224 37.02 -11.09 -25.52
C ALA A 224 37.98 -11.94 -24.67
N VAL A 225 37.72 -11.96 -23.36
CA VAL A 225 38.34 -12.85 -22.39
C VAL A 225 37.32 -13.93 -22.04
N ARG A 226 37.60 -15.19 -22.40
CA ARG A 226 36.74 -16.32 -22.11
C ARG A 226 37.18 -17.09 -20.88
N GLN A 227 36.21 -17.50 -20.08
CA GLN A 227 36.37 -18.56 -19.07
C GLN A 227 35.21 -19.55 -19.21
N LEU A 228 35.53 -20.84 -19.19
CA LEU A 228 34.55 -21.93 -19.31
C LEU A 228 33.61 -21.77 -20.53
N GLY A 229 34.16 -21.32 -21.66
CA GLY A 229 33.42 -21.13 -22.92
C GLY A 229 32.58 -19.84 -22.99
N LYS A 230 32.50 -19.05 -21.92
CA LYS A 230 31.70 -17.80 -21.87
C LYS A 230 32.59 -16.57 -21.83
N VAL A 231 32.19 -15.51 -22.54
CA VAL A 231 32.79 -14.19 -22.44
C VAL A 231 32.59 -13.65 -21.01
N GLN A 232 33.68 -13.30 -20.34
CA GLN A 232 33.67 -12.68 -19.01
C GLN A 232 33.90 -11.17 -19.07
N GLY A 233 34.45 -10.69 -20.17
CA GLY A 233 34.77 -9.29 -20.39
C GLY A 233 35.64 -9.13 -21.62
N TYR A 234 36.14 -7.92 -21.82
CA TYR A 234 37.03 -7.57 -22.93
C TYR A 234 38.30 -6.92 -22.40
N GLN A 235 39.41 -7.17 -23.08
CA GLN A 235 40.73 -6.67 -22.74
C GLN A 235 41.41 -6.11 -23.99
N TRP A 236 42.02 -4.94 -23.82
CA TRP A 236 42.81 -4.28 -24.85
C TRP A 236 44.14 -5.00 -25.07
N VAL A 237 44.78 -4.78 -26.22
CA VAL A 237 46.08 -5.37 -26.59
C VAL A 237 47.24 -4.94 -25.68
N ASP A 238 47.06 -3.88 -24.90
CA ASP A 238 47.99 -3.42 -23.85
C ASP A 238 47.77 -4.14 -22.50
N GLY A 239 46.78 -5.03 -22.41
CA GLY A 239 46.43 -5.79 -21.20
C GLY A 239 45.41 -5.09 -20.29
N VAL A 240 44.97 -3.88 -20.61
CA VAL A 240 44.00 -3.14 -19.78
C VAL A 240 42.58 -3.65 -20.02
N SER A 241 41.84 -3.89 -18.94
CA SER A 241 40.43 -4.26 -19.01
C SER A 241 39.56 -3.12 -19.54
N LEU A 242 38.51 -3.43 -20.28
CA LEU A 242 37.61 -2.43 -20.86
C LEU A 242 36.89 -1.59 -19.80
N THR A 243 37.11 -0.27 -19.83
CA THR A 243 36.45 0.72 -18.93
C THR A 243 35.55 1.70 -19.68
N PHE A 244 35.92 2.07 -20.91
CA PHE A 244 35.12 2.88 -21.83
C PHE A 244 34.62 2.01 -22.98
N SER A 245 33.40 2.23 -23.46
CA SER A 245 32.87 1.49 -24.61
C SER A 245 31.95 2.32 -25.49
N ASN A 246 31.99 2.05 -26.80
CA ASN A 246 31.08 2.66 -27.78
C ASN A 246 30.32 1.59 -28.57
N TRP A 247 29.79 0.58 -27.87
CA TRP A 247 29.06 -0.54 -28.47
C TRP A 247 27.85 -0.08 -29.30
N ASN A 248 27.65 -0.74 -30.44
CA ASN A 248 26.42 -0.60 -31.20
C ASN A 248 25.24 -1.18 -30.43
N ARG A 249 24.03 -0.73 -30.76
CA ARG A 249 22.82 -1.23 -30.11
C ARG A 249 22.69 -2.75 -30.34
N GLY A 250 22.68 -3.51 -29.25
CA GLY A 250 22.58 -4.97 -29.27
C GLY A 250 23.91 -5.69 -29.15
N GLU A 251 25.03 -4.96 -29.15
CA GLU A 251 26.38 -5.51 -29.03
C GLU A 251 26.94 -5.36 -27.61
N PRO A 252 27.91 -6.22 -27.22
CA PRO A 252 28.34 -7.41 -27.96
C PRO A 252 27.33 -8.56 -27.84
N ASN A 253 27.17 -9.34 -28.91
CA ASN A 253 26.14 -10.39 -28.98
C ASN A 253 26.69 -11.83 -29.01
N ASP A 254 28.01 -12.00 -29.12
CA ASP A 254 28.73 -13.28 -29.24
C ASP A 254 28.08 -14.22 -30.27
N SER A 255 27.88 -13.75 -31.50
CA SER A 255 27.10 -14.47 -32.50
C SER A 255 27.66 -15.86 -32.73
N ARG A 256 26.81 -16.88 -32.51
CA ARG A 256 27.16 -18.30 -32.61
C ARG A 256 28.32 -18.74 -31.68
N GLY A 257 28.65 -17.96 -30.66
CA GLY A 257 29.73 -18.25 -29.71
C GLY A 257 31.13 -18.14 -30.32
N ARG A 258 31.32 -17.30 -31.35
CA ARG A 258 32.55 -17.25 -32.16
C ARG A 258 33.13 -15.83 -32.31
N GLU A 259 32.56 -14.84 -31.66
CA GLU A 259 32.92 -13.43 -31.88
C GLU A 259 33.82 -12.93 -30.75
N ASP A 260 35.12 -13.18 -30.90
CA ASP A 260 36.11 -12.85 -29.88
C ASP A 260 36.85 -11.53 -30.15
N CYS A 261 36.77 -10.95 -31.36
CA CYS A 261 37.50 -9.74 -31.71
C CYS A 261 36.55 -8.59 -32.00
N VAL A 262 36.97 -7.36 -31.73
CA VAL A 262 36.07 -6.20 -31.86
C VAL A 262 36.49 -5.31 -33.01
N MET A 263 35.49 -4.90 -33.80
CA MET A 263 35.65 -3.93 -34.87
C MET A 263 34.77 -2.70 -34.64
N MET A 264 35.22 -1.56 -35.15
CA MET A 264 34.45 -0.34 -35.27
C MET A 264 33.75 -0.32 -36.63
N LEU A 265 32.43 -0.18 -36.61
CA LEU A 265 31.58 -0.03 -37.78
C LEU A 265 31.81 1.32 -38.45
N ARG A 266 31.29 1.47 -39.68
CA ARG A 266 31.31 2.73 -40.44
C ARG A 266 30.65 3.91 -39.71
N THR A 267 29.80 3.62 -38.73
CA THR A 267 29.11 4.60 -37.88
C THR A 267 29.96 5.08 -36.69
N GLY A 268 31.11 4.45 -36.44
CA GLY A 268 31.93 4.67 -35.23
C GLY A 268 31.55 3.79 -34.04
N LEU A 269 30.39 3.10 -34.11
CA LEU A 269 29.96 2.17 -33.06
C LEU A 269 30.64 0.81 -33.20
N TRP A 270 30.76 0.07 -32.09
CA TRP A 270 31.53 -1.18 -32.05
C TRP A 270 30.66 -2.43 -32.19
N ASN A 271 31.27 -3.49 -32.70
CA ASN A 271 30.66 -4.80 -32.92
C ASN A 271 31.70 -5.89 -32.65
N ASP A 272 31.36 -6.92 -31.90
CA ASP A 272 32.16 -8.14 -31.83
C ASP A 272 31.98 -8.97 -33.10
N ALA A 273 33.07 -9.56 -33.58
CA ALA A 273 33.13 -10.27 -34.84
C ALA A 273 34.10 -11.46 -34.77
N PRO A 274 33.97 -12.44 -35.68
CA PRO A 274 34.92 -13.54 -35.76
C PRO A 274 36.31 -13.01 -36.11
N CYS A 275 37.31 -13.36 -35.32
CA CYS A 275 38.68 -12.87 -35.48
C CYS A 275 39.32 -13.23 -36.84
N ASP A 276 38.81 -14.29 -37.48
CA ASP A 276 39.19 -14.79 -38.81
C ASP A 276 38.48 -14.06 -39.96
N SER A 277 37.61 -13.09 -39.68
CA SER A 277 37.01 -12.23 -40.71
C SER A 277 38.06 -11.35 -41.40
N GLU A 278 38.01 -11.28 -42.73
CA GLU A 278 38.91 -10.44 -43.56
C GLU A 278 38.18 -9.23 -44.16
N LYS A 279 37.05 -8.82 -43.55
CA LYS A 279 36.15 -7.80 -44.13
C LYS A 279 36.52 -6.37 -43.79
N ASP A 280 37.40 -6.18 -42.80
CA ASP A 280 37.65 -4.89 -42.15
C ASP A 280 39.11 -4.49 -42.25
N GLY A 281 39.33 -3.18 -42.31
CA GLY A 281 40.67 -2.61 -42.17
C GLY A 281 41.14 -2.70 -40.72
N TRP A 282 42.23 -2.02 -40.38
CA TRP A 282 42.68 -1.91 -39.01
C TRP A 282 43.25 -0.52 -38.72
N ILE A 283 43.25 -0.16 -37.44
CA ILE A 283 43.86 1.09 -36.99
C ILE A 283 45.01 0.73 -36.07
N CYS A 284 46.20 1.26 -36.37
CA CYS A 284 47.35 1.16 -35.48
C CYS A 284 47.50 2.43 -34.66
N GLU A 285 48.01 2.28 -33.45
CA GLU A 285 48.32 3.36 -32.51
C GLU A 285 49.73 3.17 -31.96
N LYS A 286 50.49 4.26 -31.85
CA LYS A 286 51.70 4.32 -31.05
C LYS A 286 51.87 5.70 -30.43
N ARG A 287 52.48 5.75 -29.24
CA ARG A 287 52.86 7.01 -28.62
C ARG A 287 53.87 7.77 -29.47
N ARG A 288 53.78 9.09 -29.47
CA ARG A 288 54.81 9.96 -30.02
C ARG A 288 56.08 9.80 -29.19
N SER A 289 57.21 9.71 -29.87
CA SER A 289 58.53 9.74 -29.23
C SER A 289 58.77 11.14 -28.69
N CYS A 290 58.63 11.30 -27.38
CA CYS A 290 59.09 12.40 -26.56
C CYS A 290 59.92 11.72 -25.46
#